data_AF-A0A3M1A9U0-F1
#
_entry.id   AF-A0A3M1A9U0-F1
#
_cell.length_a   1.000
_cell.length_b   1.000
_cell.length_c   1.000
_cell.angle_alpha   90.00
_cell.angle_beta   90.00
_cell.angle_gamma   90.00
#
_symmetry.space_group_name_H-M   'P 1'
#
loop_
_entity.id
_entity.type
_entity.pdbx_description
1 polymer ?
#
loop_
_entity_poly.entity_id
_entity_poly.type
_entity_poly.pdbx_seq_one_letter_code
_entity_poly.pdbx_strand_id
1 'polypeptide(L)'
;NYIPKINRVIKIPPSMMLQSWMGSDFSNDDLVKESNMVEDYTHKLLGREKLNGDETYKIELTPKPEAAVVWDKIIEWVRVRDYVPLRADYYNERGERIRSMIFKDIRKMGDRTLPTRMELVQDKKPGHKTVLILEKVVFNRPIPKSIFTLQYLRRAR
;
A
#
# COMPACT_ATOMS: atom_id res chain seq x y z
N ASN A 1 15.16 0.67 8.62
CA ASN A 1 14.37 0.87 9.85
C ASN A 1 15.25 1.43 10.96
N TYR A 2 14.77 2.34 11.80
CA TYR A 2 15.48 2.82 12.99
C TYR A 2 14.72 2.33 14.23
N ILE A 3 15.42 1.69 15.16
CA ILE A 3 14.84 1.19 16.42
C ILE A 3 15.34 2.09 17.57
N PRO A 4 14.52 3.01 18.10
CA PRO A 4 14.94 3.97 19.12
C PRO A 4 15.47 3.30 20.39
N LYS A 5 14.84 2.19 20.81
CA LYS A 5 15.16 1.46 22.04
C LYS A 5 16.63 0.99 22.11
N ILE A 6 17.26 0.77 20.96
CA ILE A 6 18.66 0.30 20.87
C ILE A 6 19.55 1.24 20.05
N ASN A 7 19.04 2.42 19.65
CA ASN A 7 19.74 3.40 18.83
C ASN A 7 20.43 2.78 17.59
N ARG A 8 19.75 1.84 16.92
CA ARG A 8 20.30 1.15 15.73
C ARG A 8 19.45 1.36 14.50
N VAL A 9 20.15 1.54 13.38
CA VAL A 9 19.59 1.44 12.04
C VAL A 9 19.77 0.00 11.57
N ILE A 10 18.67 -0.66 11.25
CA ILE A 10 18.66 -2.03 10.72
C ILE A 10 18.15 -1.96 9.27
N LYS A 11 18.90 -2.57 8.35
CA LYS A 11 18.46 -2.78 6.97
C LYS A 11 17.30 -3.78 7.00
N ILE A 12 16.20 -3.48 6.31
CA ILE A 12 15.10 -4.44 6.15
C ILE A 12 15.50 -5.35 4.98
N PRO A 13 15.88 -6.63 5.21
CA PRO A 13 16.11 -7.58 4.12
C PRO A 13 14.76 -7.94 3.45
N PRO A 14 14.78 -8.46 2.21
CA PRO A 14 13.57 -8.92 1.52
C PRO A 14 12.69 -9.87 2.35
N SER A 15 13.31 -10.77 3.12
CA SER A 15 12.58 -11.68 4.02
C SER A 15 11.79 -10.99 5.13
N MET A 16 12.13 -9.75 5.49
CA MET A 16 11.39 -8.94 6.46
C MET A 16 10.30 -8.08 5.80
N MET A 17 10.16 -8.08 4.48
CA MET A 17 9.14 -7.28 3.77
C MET A 17 7.73 -7.76 4.08
N LEU A 18 7.54 -9.08 4.28
CA LEU A 18 6.27 -9.69 4.73
C LEU A 18 5.96 -9.49 6.22
N GLN A 19 6.92 -9.02 7.01
CA GLN A 19 6.69 -8.85 8.44
C GLN A 19 5.77 -7.66 8.69
N SER A 20 4.93 -7.82 9.71
CA SER A 20 4.06 -6.76 10.22
C SER A 20 4.86 -5.50 10.53
N TRP A 21 4.38 -4.38 10.01
CA TRP A 21 4.88 -3.07 10.36
C TRP A 21 4.30 -2.65 11.70
N MET A 22 5.17 -2.53 12.70
CA MET A 22 4.83 -2.05 14.05
C MET A 22 3.65 -2.79 14.72
N GLY A 23 3.44 -4.08 14.39
CA GLY A 23 2.35 -4.88 14.97
C GLY A 23 1.00 -4.71 14.28
N SER A 24 0.93 -3.97 13.16
CA SER A 24 -0.27 -3.82 12.34
C SER A 24 -0.42 -4.91 11.28
N ASP A 25 -1.56 -4.94 10.59
CA ASP A 25 -1.76 -5.85 9.45
C ASP A 25 -1.01 -5.41 8.19
N PHE A 26 -0.50 -4.17 8.16
CA PHE A 26 0.38 -3.70 7.09
C PHE A 26 1.72 -4.41 7.19
N SER A 27 2.29 -4.75 6.03
CA SER A 27 3.64 -5.30 5.94
C SER A 27 4.64 -4.16 5.72
N ASN A 28 5.94 -4.43 5.93
CA ASN A 28 6.98 -3.47 5.54
C ASN A 28 6.98 -3.22 4.02
N ASP A 29 6.57 -4.21 3.22
CA ASP A 29 6.39 -4.08 1.77
C ASP A 29 5.39 -2.96 1.43
N ASP A 30 4.26 -2.90 2.14
CA ASP A 30 3.22 -1.89 1.89
C ASP A 30 3.74 -0.47 2.06
N LEU A 31 4.67 -0.24 2.98
CA LEU A 31 5.18 1.10 3.30
C LEU A 31 6.42 1.49 2.51
N VAL A 32 7.27 0.51 2.21
CA VAL A 32 8.51 0.75 1.47
C VAL A 32 8.25 0.78 -0.03
N LYS A 33 7.22 0.05 -0.51
CA LYS A 33 6.98 -0.22 -1.94
C LYS A 33 5.61 0.20 -2.45
N GLU A 34 4.86 1.01 -1.71
CA GLU A 34 3.73 1.76 -2.29
C GLU A 34 4.16 2.60 -3.53
N SER A 35 5.46 2.82 -3.72
CA SER A 35 6.11 3.16 -4.99
C SER A 35 6.80 1.89 -5.54
N ASN A 36 6.27 1.10 -6.47
CA ASN A 36 5.87 1.55 -7.80
C ASN A 36 4.92 0.54 -8.47
N MET A 37 3.63 0.57 -8.15
CA MET A 37 2.61 -0.31 -8.76
C MET A 37 2.64 -0.29 -10.30
N VAL A 38 3.18 0.77 -10.91
CA VAL A 38 3.34 0.94 -12.35
C VAL A 38 4.61 0.28 -12.89
N GLU A 39 5.73 0.32 -12.16
CA GLU A 39 7.01 -0.23 -12.64
C GLU A 39 7.23 -1.68 -12.23
N ASP A 40 6.76 -2.10 -11.05
CA ASP A 40 7.06 -3.43 -10.49
C ASP A 40 6.14 -4.52 -11.02
N TYR A 41 5.03 -4.15 -11.68
CA TYR A 41 4.00 -5.07 -12.13
C TYR A 41 3.77 -4.97 -13.63
N THR A 42 3.30 -6.08 -14.20
CA THR A 42 2.62 -6.11 -15.49
C THR A 42 1.12 -6.04 -15.25
N HIS A 43 0.41 -5.25 -16.06
CA HIS A 43 -1.00 -4.96 -15.86
C HIS A 43 -1.83 -5.63 -16.95
N LYS A 44 -2.88 -6.33 -16.53
CA LYS A 44 -3.87 -6.91 -17.44
C LYS A 44 -5.26 -6.41 -17.05
N LEU A 45 -5.92 -5.72 -17.98
CA LEU A 45 -7.32 -5.34 -17.79
C LEU A 45 -8.20 -6.59 -17.92
N LEU A 46 -8.83 -6.99 -16.82
CA LEU A 46 -9.76 -8.13 -16.79
C LEU A 46 -11.17 -7.74 -17.28
N GLY A 47 -11.48 -6.44 -17.27
CA GLY A 47 -12.74 -5.89 -17.76
C GLY A 47 -13.26 -4.78 -16.87
N ARG A 48 -14.56 -4.53 -16.95
CA ARG A 48 -15.27 -3.58 -16.09
C ARG A 48 -16.34 -4.29 -15.28
N GLU A 49 -16.50 -3.88 -14.02
CA GLU A 49 -17.60 -4.33 -13.18
C GLU A 49 -18.06 -3.23 -12.22
N LYS A 50 -19.27 -3.38 -11.68
CA LYS A 50 -19.79 -2.47 -10.67
C LYS A 50 -19.29 -2.89 -9.28
N LEU A 51 -18.68 -1.96 -8.55
CA LEU A 51 -18.30 -2.14 -7.16
C LEU A 51 -18.95 -1.04 -6.32
N ASN A 52 -19.79 -1.43 -5.35
CA ASN A 52 -20.52 -0.51 -4.49
C ASN A 52 -21.32 0.58 -5.25
N GLY A 53 -21.81 0.26 -6.45
CA GLY A 53 -22.57 1.17 -7.31
C GLY A 53 -21.74 1.99 -8.30
N ASP A 54 -20.41 2.05 -8.15
CA ASP A 54 -19.51 2.73 -9.09
C ASP A 54 -19.04 1.76 -10.19
N GLU A 55 -18.92 2.24 -11.44
CA GLU A 55 -18.25 1.48 -12.52
C GLU A 55 -16.74 1.49 -12.27
N THR A 56 -16.12 0.32 -12.32
CA THR A 56 -14.68 0.12 -12.05
C THR A 56 -14.01 -0.67 -13.15
N TYR A 57 -12.74 -0.35 -13.42
CA TYR A 57 -11.82 -1.24 -14.08
C TYR A 57 -11.35 -2.30 -13.09
N LYS A 58 -11.40 -3.56 -13.50
CA LYS A 58 -10.78 -4.67 -12.76
C LYS A 58 -9.43 -4.98 -13.42
N ILE A 59 -8.36 -4.75 -12.70
CA ILE A 59 -7.00 -4.87 -13.23
C ILE A 59 -6.27 -5.96 -12.44
N GLU A 60 -5.65 -6.89 -13.14
CA GLU A 60 -4.72 -7.85 -12.57
C GLU A 60 -3.30 -7.30 -12.68
N LEU A 61 -2.60 -7.29 -11.56
CA LEU A 61 -1.20 -6.91 -11.44
C LEU A 61 -0.40 -8.17 -11.11
N THR A 62 0.50 -8.55 -12.02
CA THR A 62 1.42 -9.67 -11.85
C THR A 62 2.84 -9.12 -11.71
N PRO A 63 3.57 -9.46 -10.64
CA PRO A 63 4.89 -8.91 -10.38
C PRO A 63 5.88 -9.31 -11.46
N LYS A 64 6.79 -8.41 -11.82
CA LYS A 64 7.90 -8.73 -12.73
C LYS A 64 8.92 -9.63 -12.02
N PRO A 65 9.67 -10.48 -12.74
CA PRO A 65 10.65 -11.39 -12.13
C PRO A 65 11.69 -10.71 -11.23
N GLU A 66 12.08 -9.48 -11.56
CA GLU A 66 13.03 -8.66 -10.82
C GLU A 66 12.40 -7.85 -9.67
N ALA A 67 11.07 -7.80 -9.61
CA ALA A 67 10.36 -7.05 -8.58
C ALA A 67 10.52 -7.80 -7.25
N ALA A 68 11.20 -7.17 -6.29
CA ALA A 68 11.35 -7.74 -4.95
C ALA A 68 10.06 -7.57 -4.10
N VAL A 69 8.92 -7.94 -4.65
CA VAL A 69 7.59 -7.86 -4.01
C VAL A 69 7.17 -9.23 -3.50
N VAL A 70 6.20 -9.24 -2.60
CA VAL A 70 5.85 -10.44 -1.82
C VAL A 70 4.53 -11.08 -2.26
N TRP A 71 3.79 -10.40 -3.13
CA TRP A 71 2.49 -10.84 -3.65
C TRP A 71 2.66 -11.39 -5.05
N ASP A 72 2.17 -12.61 -5.27
CA ASP A 72 2.17 -13.26 -6.59
C ASP A 72 1.16 -12.60 -7.55
N LYS A 73 0.10 -12.03 -6.97
CA LYS A 73 -0.93 -11.32 -7.74
C LYS A 73 -1.67 -10.32 -6.87
N ILE A 74 -2.02 -9.20 -7.48
CA ILE A 74 -2.96 -8.22 -6.91
C ILE A 74 -4.10 -8.01 -7.92
N ILE A 75 -5.35 -8.03 -7.44
CA ILE A 75 -6.49 -7.57 -8.24
C ILE A 75 -6.93 -6.22 -7.69
N GLU A 76 -6.94 -5.20 -8.55
CA GLU A 76 -7.31 -3.84 -8.19
C GLU A 76 -8.59 -3.40 -8.89
N TRP A 77 -9.44 -2.70 -8.16
CA TRP A 77 -10.65 -2.06 -8.67
C TRP A 77 -10.49 -0.55 -8.66
N VAL A 78 -10.40 0.02 -9.85
CA VAL A 78 -10.17 1.46 -10.05
C VAL A 78 -11.41 2.09 -10.66
N ARG A 79 -11.96 3.11 -10.02
CA ARG A 79 -13.18 3.77 -10.49
C ARG A 79 -12.97 4.45 -11.84
N VAL A 80 -13.89 4.24 -12.79
CA VAL A 80 -13.75 4.71 -14.17
C VAL A 80 -13.73 6.24 -14.29
N ARG A 81 -14.55 6.94 -13.50
CA ARG A 81 -14.78 8.39 -13.67
C ARG A 81 -13.61 9.28 -13.24
N ASP A 82 -12.78 8.81 -12.31
CA ASP A 82 -11.75 9.63 -11.65
C ASP A 82 -10.49 8.83 -11.25
N TYR A 83 -10.41 7.56 -11.65
CA TYR A 83 -9.26 6.68 -11.44
C TYR A 83 -8.88 6.47 -9.97
N VAL A 84 -9.82 6.69 -9.05
CA VAL A 84 -9.59 6.43 -7.62
C VAL A 84 -9.69 4.92 -7.34
N PRO A 85 -8.70 4.30 -6.67
CA PRO A 85 -8.81 2.91 -6.26
C PRO A 85 -9.90 2.77 -5.19
N LEU A 86 -10.71 1.72 -5.32
CA LEU A 86 -11.79 1.40 -4.37
C LEU A 86 -11.48 0.14 -3.56
N ARG A 87 -10.70 -0.78 -4.15
CA ARG A 87 -10.31 -2.04 -3.50
C ARG A 87 -9.05 -2.62 -4.15
N ALA A 88 -8.22 -3.30 -3.35
CA ALA A 88 -7.16 -4.18 -3.83
C ALA A 88 -7.16 -5.50 -3.05
N ASP A 89 -7.17 -6.64 -3.76
CA ASP A 89 -7.11 -7.98 -3.18
C ASP A 89 -5.72 -8.59 -3.44
N TYR A 90 -5.08 -9.10 -2.39
CA TYR A 90 -3.71 -9.60 -2.44
C TYR A 90 -3.68 -11.12 -2.35
N TYR A 91 -2.95 -11.75 -3.27
CA TYR A 91 -2.88 -13.21 -3.41
C TYR A 91 -1.45 -13.73 -3.21
N ASN A 92 -1.35 -14.94 -2.66
CA ASN A 92 -0.08 -15.67 -2.56
C ASN A 92 0.17 -16.56 -3.79
N GLU A 93 1.34 -17.20 -3.83
CA GLU A 93 1.76 -18.14 -4.89
C GLU A 93 0.83 -19.36 -5.07
N ARG A 94 -0.03 -19.65 -4.07
CA ARG A 94 -1.03 -20.72 -4.15
C ARG A 94 -2.37 -20.23 -4.73
N GLY A 95 -2.46 -18.95 -5.12
CA GLY A 95 -3.68 -18.32 -5.59
C GLY A 95 -4.72 -18.05 -4.49
N GLU A 96 -4.35 -18.16 -3.22
CA GLU A 96 -5.23 -17.85 -2.08
C GLU A 96 -5.24 -16.35 -1.84
N ARG A 97 -6.43 -15.75 -1.71
CA ARG A 97 -6.53 -14.36 -1.22
C ARG A 97 -6.13 -14.33 0.25
N ILE A 98 -5.14 -13.52 0.57
CA ILE A 98 -4.62 -13.36 1.93
C ILE A 98 -5.33 -12.22 2.66
N ARG A 99 -5.54 -11.11 1.95
CA ARG A 99 -6.11 -9.89 2.52
C ARG A 99 -6.72 -9.01 1.45
N SER A 100 -7.54 -8.07 1.90
CA SER A 100 -8.16 -7.04 1.07
C SER A 100 -7.88 -5.65 1.65
N MET A 101 -7.45 -4.71 0.81
CA MET A 101 -7.38 -3.28 1.14
C MET A 101 -8.60 -2.58 0.57
N ILE A 102 -9.32 -1.86 1.41
CA ILE A 102 -10.56 -1.17 1.05
C ILE A 102 -10.34 0.33 1.22
N PHE A 103 -10.56 1.07 0.12
CA PHE A 103 -10.35 2.51 0.07
C PHE A 103 -11.69 3.23 0.27
N LYS A 104 -11.73 4.12 1.26
CA LYS A 104 -12.93 4.82 1.73
C LYS A 104 -12.65 6.30 1.94
N ASP A 105 -13.74 7.04 2.18
CA ASP A 105 -13.72 8.47 2.48
C ASP A 105 -12.92 9.26 1.44
N ILE A 106 -13.36 9.17 0.19
CA ILE A 106 -12.69 9.84 -0.93
C ILE A 106 -12.95 11.33 -0.81
N ARG A 107 -11.89 12.11 -0.62
CA ARG A 107 -11.97 13.56 -0.39
C ARG A 107 -10.91 14.28 -1.21
N LYS A 108 -11.18 15.55 -1.51
CA LYS A 108 -10.17 16.46 -2.04
C LYS A 108 -9.27 16.92 -0.89
N MET A 109 -7.99 16.59 -0.98
CA MET A 109 -6.94 17.06 -0.09
C MET A 109 -6.00 17.93 -0.93
N GLY A 110 -5.99 19.25 -0.69
CA GLY A 110 -5.27 20.19 -1.56
C GLY A 110 -5.79 20.18 -2.99
N ASP A 111 -4.91 19.87 -3.95
CA ASP A 111 -5.19 19.77 -5.38
C ASP A 111 -5.52 18.34 -5.85
N ARG A 112 -5.51 17.34 -4.95
CA ARG A 112 -5.71 15.92 -5.31
C ARG A 112 -6.95 15.33 -4.66
N THR A 113 -7.62 14.42 -5.36
CA THR A 113 -8.70 13.59 -4.80
C THR A 113 -8.14 12.20 -4.52
N LEU A 114 -8.21 11.77 -3.27
CA LEU A 114 -7.69 10.46 -2.84
C LEU A 114 -8.54 9.87 -1.71
N PRO A 115 -8.48 8.54 -1.49
CA PRO A 115 -9.06 7.94 -0.30
C PRO A 115 -8.35 8.45 0.96
N THR A 116 -9.10 8.89 1.96
CA THR A 116 -8.54 9.34 3.24
C THR A 116 -8.69 8.31 4.34
N ARG A 117 -9.26 7.15 4.02
CA ARG A 117 -9.41 6.02 4.92
C ARG A 117 -9.11 4.72 4.20
N MET A 118 -8.17 3.96 4.71
CA MET A 118 -7.78 2.66 4.16
C MET A 118 -7.99 1.59 5.23
N GLU A 119 -8.79 0.57 4.92
CA GLU A 119 -8.99 -0.58 5.80
C GLU A 119 -8.29 -1.79 5.21
N LEU A 120 -7.37 -2.36 5.96
CA LEU A 120 -6.74 -3.62 5.60
C LEU A 120 -7.38 -4.75 6.40
N VAL A 121 -8.00 -5.68 5.71
CA VAL A 121 -8.76 -6.80 6.30
C VAL A 121 -8.07 -8.11 5.95
N GLN A 122 -7.79 -8.94 6.96
CA GLN A 122 -7.14 -10.24 6.79
C GLN A 122 -8.19 -11.35 6.63
N ASP A 123 -8.09 -12.16 5.57
CA ASP A 123 -9.08 -13.20 5.29
C ASP A 123 -9.05 -14.32 6.34
N LYS A 124 -7.85 -14.69 6.82
CA LYS A 124 -7.66 -15.77 7.81
C LYS A 124 -7.81 -15.30 9.26
N LYS A 125 -8.19 -14.04 9.51
CA LYS A 125 -8.42 -13.48 10.85
C LYS A 125 -9.72 -12.67 10.90
N PRO A 126 -10.89 -13.34 10.94
CA PRO A 126 -12.19 -12.66 10.97
C PRO A 126 -12.27 -11.62 12.11
N GLY A 127 -12.75 -10.42 11.79
CA GLY A 127 -12.86 -9.31 12.75
C GLY A 127 -11.58 -8.50 12.97
N HIS A 128 -10.42 -8.99 12.52
CA HIS A 128 -9.18 -8.22 12.56
C HIS A 128 -9.07 -7.31 11.35
N LYS A 129 -8.87 -6.02 11.61
CA LYS A 129 -8.51 -5.05 10.59
C LYS A 129 -7.60 -3.98 11.17
N THR A 130 -6.74 -3.45 10.32
CA THR A 130 -6.03 -2.20 10.58
C THR A 130 -6.67 -1.10 9.76
N VAL A 131 -6.86 0.08 10.36
CA VAL A 131 -7.41 1.27 9.69
C VAL A 131 -6.37 2.37 9.69
N LEU A 132 -6.05 2.88 8.51
CA LEU A 132 -5.23 4.07 8.31
C LEU A 132 -6.14 5.24 7.94
N ILE A 133 -6.03 6.35 8.68
CA ILE A 133 -6.81 7.57 8.45
C ILE A 133 -5.82 8.70 8.11
N LEU A 134 -6.03 9.35 6.97
CA LEU A 134 -5.29 10.54 6.56
C LEU A 134 -6.05 11.78 7.03
N GLU A 135 -5.56 12.41 8.09
CA GLU A 135 -6.20 13.62 8.65
C GLU A 135 -5.79 14.89 7.89
N LYS A 136 -4.52 14.99 7.50
CA LYS A 136 -3.97 16.17 6.82
C LYS A 136 -2.87 15.77 5.86
N VAL A 137 -2.95 16.30 4.64
CA VAL A 137 -1.91 16.10 3.61
C VAL A 137 -1.50 17.45 3.05
N VAL A 138 -0.19 17.65 2.90
CA VAL A 138 0.39 18.85 2.27
C VAL A 138 1.21 18.41 1.07
N PHE A 139 0.75 18.77 -0.12
CA PHE A 139 1.41 18.44 -1.37
C PHE A 139 2.47 19.48 -1.75
N ASN A 140 3.47 19.05 -2.53
CA ASN A 140 4.49 19.90 -3.15
C ASN A 140 5.30 20.78 -2.18
N ARG A 141 5.25 20.51 -0.88
CA ARG A 141 6.14 21.16 0.09
C ARG A 141 7.56 20.66 -0.16
N PRO A 142 8.55 21.54 -0.38
CA PRO A 142 9.93 21.11 -0.57
C PRO A 142 10.43 20.45 0.73
N ILE A 143 10.88 19.20 0.60
CA ILE A 143 11.50 18.44 1.69
C ILE A 143 13.01 18.39 1.41
N PRO A 144 13.86 18.99 2.27
CA PRO A 144 15.29 18.95 2.09
C PRO A 144 15.83 17.52 1.98
N LYS A 145 16.73 17.27 1.01
CA LYS A 145 17.36 15.95 0.82
C LYS A 145 18.05 15.41 2.08
N SER A 146 18.52 16.31 2.96
CA SER A 146 19.15 15.96 4.23
C SER A 146 18.23 15.16 5.17
N ILE A 147 16.91 15.29 5.03
CA ILE A 147 15.92 14.51 5.79
C ILE A 147 16.00 13.02 5.43
N PHE A 148 16.28 12.70 4.17
CA PHE A 148 16.38 11.33 3.67
C PHE A 148 17.79 10.73 3.87
N THR A 149 18.40 10.98 5.03
CA THR A 149 19.72 10.44 5.37
C THR A 149 19.68 9.59 6.64
N LEU A 150 20.57 8.60 6.72
CA LEU A 150 20.72 7.78 7.93
C LEU A 150 21.09 8.63 9.16
N GLN A 151 21.84 9.72 8.95
CA GLN A 151 22.20 10.65 10.02
C GLN A 151 20.96 11.36 10.57
N TYR A 152 20.05 11.81 9.71
CA TYR A 152 18.81 12.47 10.13
C TYR A 152 17.88 11.51 10.87
N LEU A 153 17.77 10.26 10.41
CA LEU A 153 17.00 9.21 11.10
C LEU A 153 17.45 8.97 12.55
N ARG A 154 18.75 9.11 12.85
CA ARG A 154 19.29 8.98 14.21
C ARG A 154 19.08 10.23 15.08
N ARG A 155 18.81 11.38 14.46
CA ARG A 155 18.66 12.68 15.14
C ARG A 155 17.22 13.04 15.49
N ALA A 156 16.23 12.49 14.77
CA ALA A 156 14.81 12.77 15.02
C ALA A 156 14.46 12.42 16.48
N ARG A 157 14.25 13.47 17.27
CA ARG A 157 13.75 13.47 18.64
C ARG A 157 12.35 14.05 18.64
#